data_AF-A0AAV8XSF8-F1
#
_entry.id   AF-A0AAV8XSF8-F1
#
_cell.length_a   1.000
_cell.length_b   1.000
_cell.length_c   1.000
_cell.angle_alpha   90.00
_cell.angle_beta   90.00
_cell.angle_gamma   90.00
#
_symmetry.space_group_name_H-M   'P 1'
#
loop_
_entity.id
_entity.type
_entity.pdbx_description
1 polymer ?
#
loop_
_entity_poly.entity_id
_entity_poly.type
_entity_poly.pdbx_seq_one_letter_code
_entity_poly.pdbx_strand_id
1 'polypeptide(L)'
;MEGQKVGTLQIRDLKKLWEVIAVEINNILKINVSAAHCENKWRVLGRGYKKYVDNRTKLEEEKNISNLLKRWMLFLRRKNIHPEILLSNESVDHLPEVHNITEVVVETPETTQVVTETPKRSRCSAVLNRNKILENMRKDRVEYQKQRLQIEQEKLEIQKQKLEQIKKRNKLIEERNDLLKRST
;
A
#
# COMPACT_ATOMS: atom_id res chain seq x y z
N MET A 1 -50.85 -22.11 -9.18
CA MET A 1 -49.40 -22.39 -9.04
C MET A 1 -48.69 -21.06 -8.92
N GLU A 2 -48.16 -20.74 -7.75
CA GLU A 2 -47.40 -19.51 -7.52
C GLU A 2 -45.90 -19.79 -7.68
N GLY A 3 -45.18 -18.93 -8.39
CA GLY A 3 -43.76 -19.11 -8.66
C GLY A 3 -42.91 -18.92 -7.40
N GLN A 4 -42.20 -19.97 -6.99
CA GLN A 4 -41.32 -19.96 -5.83
C GLN A 4 -40.11 -19.05 -6.09
N LYS A 5 -40.08 -17.87 -5.48
CA LYS A 5 -38.98 -16.91 -5.62
C LYS A 5 -37.75 -17.41 -4.85
N VAL A 6 -36.82 -18.03 -5.57
CA VAL A 6 -35.50 -18.40 -5.05
C VAL A 6 -34.62 -17.16 -4.89
N GLY A 7 -34.09 -16.94 -3.68
CA GLY A 7 -33.26 -15.79 -3.32
C GLY A 7 -33.59 -15.23 -1.94
N THR A 8 -32.81 -15.61 -0.93
CA THR A 8 -32.94 -15.09 0.43
C THR A 8 -32.51 -13.62 0.49
N LEU A 9 -33.51 -12.72 0.43
CA LEU A 9 -33.39 -11.26 0.56
C LEU A 9 -32.92 -10.76 1.95
N GLN A 10 -32.14 -11.55 2.69
CA GLN A 10 -31.71 -11.28 4.06
C GLN A 10 -30.72 -10.09 4.13
N ILE A 11 -29.86 -9.94 3.10
CA ILE A 11 -28.88 -8.86 2.99
C ILE A 11 -29.34 -7.83 1.95
N ARG A 12 -30.28 -6.96 2.34
CA ARG A 12 -30.66 -5.78 1.52
C ARG A 12 -29.69 -4.61 1.67
N ASP A 13 -29.04 -4.50 2.82
CA ASP A 13 -28.26 -3.34 3.22
C ASP A 13 -26.78 -3.71 3.39
N LEU A 14 -25.88 -2.86 2.91
CA LEU A 14 -24.43 -3.06 3.06
C LEU A 14 -24.00 -3.15 4.54
N LYS A 15 -24.76 -2.53 5.46
CA LYS A 15 -24.54 -2.65 6.91
C LYS A 15 -24.78 -4.08 7.41
N LYS A 16 -25.88 -4.71 6.97
CA LYS A 16 -26.22 -6.11 7.31
C LYS A 16 -25.18 -7.09 6.75
N LEU A 17 -24.62 -6.80 5.58
CA LEU A 17 -23.52 -7.58 5.02
C LEU A 17 -22.32 -7.62 5.98
N TRP A 18 -21.89 -6.48 6.50
CA TRP A 18 -20.77 -6.41 7.44
C TRP A 18 -21.08 -7.02 8.81
N GLU A 19 -22.34 -6.97 9.24
CA GLU A 19 -22.82 -7.63 10.47
C GLU A 19 -22.75 -9.17 10.33
N VAL A 20 -23.25 -9.73 9.22
CA VAL A 20 -23.16 -11.18 8.91
C VAL A 20 -21.69 -11.61 8.78
N ILE A 21 -20.87 -10.90 8.01
CA ILE A 21 -19.45 -11.20 7.85
C ILE A 21 -18.70 -11.15 9.19
N ALA A 22 -19.03 -10.21 10.08
CA ALA A 22 -18.43 -10.16 11.41
C ALA A 22 -18.82 -11.38 12.25
N VAL A 23 -20.11 -11.78 12.23
CA VAL A 23 -20.56 -13.00 12.92
C VAL A 23 -19.85 -14.24 12.38
N GLU A 24 -19.75 -14.41 11.06
CA GLU A 24 -19.04 -15.53 10.43
C GLU A 24 -17.55 -15.55 10.79
N ILE A 25 -16.86 -14.41 10.70
CA ILE A 25 -15.44 -14.29 11.09
C ILE A 25 -15.23 -14.64 12.57
N ASN A 26 -16.12 -14.17 13.45
CA ASN A 26 -16.03 -14.44 14.88
C ASN A 26 -16.30 -15.93 15.17
N ASN A 27 -17.25 -16.56 14.46
CA ASN A 27 -17.54 -17.99 14.58
C ASN A 27 -16.37 -18.87 14.09
N ILE A 28 -15.75 -18.53 12.95
CA ILE A 28 -14.66 -19.30 12.34
C ILE A 28 -13.34 -19.12 13.11
N LEU A 29 -12.96 -17.88 13.41
CA LEU A 29 -11.64 -17.58 13.99
C LEU A 29 -11.64 -17.45 15.52
N LYS A 30 -12.82 -17.44 16.16
CA LYS A 30 -12.99 -17.22 17.61
C LYS A 30 -12.36 -15.90 18.09
N ILE A 31 -12.38 -14.87 17.24
CA ILE A 31 -11.90 -13.51 17.53
C ILE A 31 -13.12 -12.58 17.65
N ASN A 32 -13.10 -11.62 18.57
CA ASN A 32 -14.16 -10.61 18.69
C ASN A 32 -13.93 -9.44 17.72
N VAL A 33 -14.40 -9.56 16.48
CA VAL A 33 -14.35 -8.52 15.45
C VAL A 33 -15.72 -7.84 15.29
N SER A 34 -15.72 -6.50 15.19
CA SER A 34 -16.92 -5.71 14.90
C SER A 34 -17.13 -5.52 13.39
N ALA A 35 -18.38 -5.43 12.94
CA ALA A 35 -18.76 -5.10 11.56
C ALA A 35 -18.01 -3.87 11.00
N ALA A 36 -17.84 -2.82 11.82
CA ALA A 36 -17.09 -1.63 11.44
C ALA A 36 -15.58 -1.89 11.27
N HIS A 37 -15.02 -2.86 11.97
CA HIS A 37 -13.64 -3.30 11.77
C HIS A 37 -13.50 -4.05 10.44
N CYS A 38 -14.44 -4.96 10.12
CA CYS A 38 -14.47 -5.66 8.84
C CYS A 38 -14.57 -4.69 7.65
N GLU A 39 -15.50 -3.73 7.69
CA GLU A 39 -15.66 -2.71 6.64
C GLU A 39 -14.39 -1.87 6.45
N ASN A 40 -13.78 -1.41 7.55
CA ASN A 40 -12.55 -0.62 7.49
C ASN A 40 -11.35 -1.44 6.98
N LYS A 41 -11.21 -2.70 7.41
CA LYS A 41 -10.18 -3.61 6.91
C LYS A 41 -10.35 -3.87 5.42
N TRP A 42 -11.58 -4.12 4.96
CA TRP A 42 -11.90 -4.28 3.54
C TRP A 42 -11.55 -3.04 2.72
N ARG A 43 -11.89 -1.83 3.19
CA ARG A 43 -11.49 -0.58 2.52
C ARG A 43 -9.97 -0.40 2.43
N VAL A 44 -9.22 -0.78 3.46
CA VAL A 44 -7.75 -0.74 3.44
C VAL A 44 -7.19 -1.75 2.44
N LEU A 45 -7.70 -2.98 2.43
CA LEU A 45 -7.32 -4.01 1.46
C LEU A 45 -7.65 -3.59 0.03
N GLY A 46 -8.83 -3.03 -0.23
CA GLY A 46 -9.21 -2.49 -1.55
C GLY A 46 -8.29 -1.35 -2.03
N ARG A 47 -7.84 -0.47 -1.12
CA ARG A 47 -6.83 0.55 -1.45
C ARG A 47 -5.44 -0.06 -1.74
N GLY A 48 -5.07 -1.12 -1.02
CA GLY A 48 -3.82 -1.87 -1.26
C GLY A 48 -3.84 -2.61 -2.60
N TYR A 49 -4.93 -3.34 -2.87
CA TYR A 49 -5.17 -4.03 -4.13
C TYR A 49 -5.20 -3.07 -5.31
N LYS A 50 -5.88 -1.92 -5.18
CA LYS A 50 -5.83 -0.87 -6.22
C LYS A 50 -4.40 -0.44 -6.51
N LYS A 51 -3.57 -0.17 -5.50
CA LYS A 51 -2.15 0.19 -5.73
C LYS A 51 -1.35 -0.93 -6.40
N TYR A 52 -1.63 -2.19 -6.08
CA TYR A 52 -1.01 -3.34 -6.72
C TYR A 52 -1.39 -3.44 -8.22
N VAL A 53 -2.68 -3.27 -8.53
CA VAL A 53 -3.18 -3.20 -9.91
C VAL A 53 -2.59 -1.98 -10.63
N ASP A 54 -2.71 -0.78 -10.07
CA ASP A 54 -2.18 0.47 -10.64
C ASP A 54 -0.66 0.36 -10.95
N ASN A 55 0.11 -0.33 -10.11
CA ASN A 55 1.53 -0.58 -10.34
C ASN A 55 1.82 -1.64 -11.42
N ARG A 56 0.92 -2.63 -11.62
CA ARG A 56 1.00 -3.57 -12.74
C ARG A 56 0.55 -2.93 -14.05
N THR A 57 -0.55 -2.18 -14.06
CA THR A 57 -0.95 -1.43 -15.25
C THR A 57 0.09 -0.40 -15.64
N LYS A 58 0.83 0.24 -14.72
CA LYS A 58 2.00 1.06 -15.10
C LYS A 58 3.13 0.30 -15.79
N LEU A 59 3.28 -0.99 -15.50
CA LEU A 59 4.22 -1.89 -16.20
C LEU A 59 3.70 -2.33 -17.57
N GLU A 60 2.37 -2.34 -17.76
CA GLU A 60 1.67 -2.77 -18.99
C GLU A 60 1.18 -1.60 -19.88
N GLU A 61 1.19 -0.37 -19.34
CA GLU A 61 0.91 0.91 -20.03
C GLU A 61 2.00 1.25 -21.05
N GLU A 62 3.21 0.69 -20.87
CA GLU A 62 4.24 0.71 -21.91
C GLU A 62 3.85 -0.13 -23.15
N LYS A 63 2.76 -0.93 -23.13
CA LYS A 63 2.48 -1.93 -24.18
C LYS A 63 1.03 -2.12 -24.65
N ASN A 64 -0.05 -1.88 -23.88
CA ASN A 64 -1.39 -2.15 -24.45
C ASN A 64 -2.68 -1.49 -23.93
N ILE A 65 -2.93 -1.41 -22.62
CA ILE A 65 -4.30 -1.61 -22.05
C ILE A 65 -5.28 -0.42 -22.16
N SER A 66 -5.59 0.04 -23.38
CA SER A 66 -6.62 1.06 -23.63
C SER A 66 -8.06 0.49 -23.56
N ASN A 67 -8.23 -0.78 -23.91
CA ASN A 67 -9.57 -1.35 -24.20
C ASN A 67 -10.26 -2.01 -22.99
N LEU A 68 -9.51 -2.60 -22.04
CA LEU A 68 -10.12 -3.33 -20.91
C LEU A 68 -10.67 -2.39 -19.82
N LEU A 69 -9.92 -1.34 -19.47
CA LEU A 69 -10.31 -0.36 -18.45
C LEU A 69 -11.57 0.44 -18.83
N LYS A 70 -11.74 0.78 -20.12
CA LYS A 70 -12.97 1.39 -20.65
C LYS A 70 -14.21 0.54 -20.37
N ARG A 71 -14.10 -0.79 -20.47
CA ARG A 71 -15.21 -1.73 -20.24
C ARG A 71 -15.56 -1.86 -18.75
N TRP A 72 -14.61 -1.71 -17.85
CA TRP A 72 -14.85 -1.75 -16.40
C TRP A 72 -15.40 -0.42 -15.83
N MET A 73 -15.03 0.75 -16.38
CA MET A 73 -15.63 2.02 -15.97
C MET A 73 -17.15 2.10 -16.22
N LEU A 74 -17.68 1.33 -17.17
CA LEU A 74 -19.12 1.23 -17.44
C LEU A 74 -19.91 0.57 -16.29
N PHE A 75 -19.31 -0.39 -15.57
CA PHE A 75 -19.94 -1.06 -14.43
C PHE A 75 -20.03 -0.16 -13.19
N LEU A 76 -19.00 0.67 -12.94
CA LEU A 76 -18.96 1.62 -11.82
C LEU A 76 -20.05 2.72 -11.87
N ARG A 77 -20.74 2.90 -13.01
CA ARG A 77 -21.83 3.90 -13.16
C ARG A 77 -23.24 3.36 -12.91
N ARG A 78 -23.44 2.04 -12.77
CA ARG A 78 -24.77 1.45 -12.54
C ARG A 78 -24.92 1.03 -11.07
N LYS A 79 -25.94 1.56 -10.39
CA LYS A 79 -26.23 1.26 -8.96
C LYS A 79 -26.75 -0.15 -8.72
N ASN A 80 -27.28 -0.81 -9.75
CA ASN A 80 -27.73 -2.21 -9.70
C ASN A 80 -26.87 -3.03 -10.67
N ILE A 81 -26.22 -4.06 -10.14
CA ILE A 81 -25.52 -5.10 -10.90
C ILE A 81 -26.26 -6.41 -10.62
N HIS A 82 -26.76 -7.07 -11.67
CA HIS A 82 -27.26 -8.43 -11.58
C HIS A 82 -26.12 -9.36 -12.00
N PRO A 83 -25.48 -10.10 -11.07
CA PRO A 83 -24.54 -11.14 -11.46
C PRO A 83 -25.33 -12.31 -12.08
N GLU A 84 -24.98 -12.70 -13.31
CA GLU A 84 -25.38 -14.01 -13.82
C GLU A 84 -24.71 -15.08 -12.96
N ILE A 85 -25.54 -15.93 -12.34
CA ILE A 85 -25.07 -17.02 -11.50
C ILE A 85 -24.56 -18.13 -12.41
N LEU A 86 -23.24 -18.14 -12.64
CA LEU A 86 -22.57 -19.29 -13.25
C LEU A 86 -22.46 -20.42 -12.22
N LEU A 87 -23.50 -21.26 -12.17
CA LEU A 87 -23.51 -22.52 -11.42
C LEU A 87 -22.34 -23.39 -11.89
N SER A 88 -21.27 -23.40 -11.10
CA SER A 88 -20.12 -24.30 -11.26
C SER A 88 -20.08 -25.17 -10.01
N ASN A 89 -20.66 -26.36 -10.11
CA ASN A 89 -20.70 -27.32 -9.02
C ASN A 89 -19.35 -28.04 -8.95
N GLU A 90 -18.50 -27.73 -7.98
CA GLU A 90 -17.41 -28.63 -7.61
C GLU A 90 -17.13 -28.54 -6.10
N SER A 91 -17.30 -29.69 -5.45
CA SER A 91 -17.17 -29.90 -4.01
C SER A 91 -15.71 -29.90 -3.57
N VAL A 92 -15.42 -29.33 -2.40
CA VAL A 92 -14.14 -29.49 -1.72
C VAL A 92 -14.39 -29.88 -0.27
N ASP A 93 -13.78 -30.98 0.14
CA ASP A 93 -14.09 -31.72 1.38
C ASP A 93 -13.56 -31.08 2.67
N HIS A 94 -14.15 -31.53 3.80
CA HIS A 94 -13.76 -31.21 5.17
C HIS A 94 -12.41 -31.85 5.60
N LEU A 95 -11.79 -31.33 6.67
CA LEU A 95 -11.00 -32.05 7.72
C LEU A 95 -10.50 -31.02 8.80
N PRO A 96 -10.04 -31.39 10.03
CA PRO A 96 -10.75 -30.97 11.25
C PRO A 96 -9.92 -30.22 12.34
N GLU A 97 -10.57 -29.97 13.50
CA GLU A 97 -10.15 -29.16 14.66
C GLU A 97 -9.13 -29.78 15.64
N VAL A 98 -8.37 -28.93 16.36
CA VAL A 98 -7.97 -29.03 17.80
C VAL A 98 -7.64 -27.58 18.28
N HIS A 99 -8.38 -26.88 19.18
CA HIS A 99 -8.39 -26.90 20.68
C HIS A 99 -6.97 -26.72 21.32
N ASN A 100 -6.66 -25.86 22.32
CA ASN A 100 -7.37 -25.09 23.36
C ASN A 100 -6.71 -23.69 23.58
N ILE A 101 -7.23 -22.72 24.36
CA ILE A 101 -7.11 -22.55 25.83
C ILE A 101 -8.20 -21.58 26.36
N THR A 102 -8.59 -21.77 27.63
CA THR A 102 -9.78 -21.27 28.34
C THR A 102 -9.75 -19.80 28.80
N GLU A 103 -10.94 -19.19 28.92
CA GLU A 103 -11.22 -17.94 29.65
C GLU A 103 -11.47 -18.17 31.17
N VAL A 104 -11.30 -17.11 31.97
CA VAL A 104 -11.93 -16.91 33.30
C VAL A 104 -12.35 -15.43 33.32
N VAL A 105 -13.60 -15.06 33.03
CA VAL A 105 -14.86 -15.19 33.82
C VAL A 105 -14.97 -14.19 34.99
N VAL A 106 -15.72 -13.09 34.74
CA VAL A 106 -16.75 -12.38 35.59
C VAL A 106 -16.23 -11.85 36.97
N GLU A 107 -16.70 -10.77 37.62
CA GLU A 107 -18.02 -10.13 37.65
C GLU A 107 -18.00 -8.60 37.84
N THR A 108 -19.13 -7.94 37.56
CA THR A 108 -19.47 -6.54 37.90
C THR A 108 -20.08 -6.43 39.30
N PRO A 109 -20.10 -5.23 39.92
CA PRO A 109 -21.40 -4.53 40.01
C PRO A 109 -21.34 -2.99 39.82
N GLU A 110 -22.53 -2.39 39.80
CA GLU A 110 -22.83 -0.97 39.48
C GLU A 110 -22.48 0.02 40.62
N THR A 111 -22.40 1.34 40.32
CA THR A 111 -23.17 2.44 40.98
C THR A 111 -22.55 3.85 40.79
N THR A 112 -23.43 4.85 40.66
CA THR A 112 -23.22 6.33 40.67
C THR A 112 -22.73 7.03 39.39
N GLN A 113 -23.57 7.94 38.89
CA GLN A 113 -23.18 8.99 37.94
C GLN A 113 -22.68 10.22 38.70
N VAL A 114 -21.51 10.75 38.35
CA VAL A 114 -21.08 12.11 38.71
C VAL A 114 -20.58 12.80 37.45
N VAL A 115 -21.35 13.78 36.95
CA VAL A 115 -20.95 14.62 35.83
C VAL A 115 -20.07 15.75 36.35
N THR A 116 -18.76 15.65 36.12
CA THR A 116 -17.84 16.80 36.22
C THR A 116 -17.38 17.18 34.83
N GLU A 117 -17.59 18.45 34.47
CA GLU A 117 -17.25 18.96 33.14
C GLU A 117 -15.74 19.10 32.98
N THR A 118 -15.09 18.14 32.31
CA THR A 118 -13.69 18.29 31.94
C THR A 118 -13.53 19.28 30.77
N PRO A 119 -12.58 20.23 30.82
CA PRO A 119 -12.37 21.17 29.73
C PRO A 119 -11.97 20.44 28.44
N LYS A 120 -12.68 20.74 27.35
CA LYS A 120 -12.49 20.15 26.02
C LYS A 120 -11.08 20.44 25.48
N ARG A 121 -10.09 19.59 25.79
CA ARG A 121 -8.78 19.63 25.13
C ARG A 121 -8.97 19.56 23.61
N SER A 122 -8.52 20.59 22.90
CA SER A 122 -8.59 20.67 21.45
C SER A 122 -7.73 19.56 20.81
N ARG A 123 -8.39 18.49 20.34
CA ARG A 123 -7.74 17.35 19.68
C ARG A 123 -7.31 17.67 18.23
N CYS A 124 -6.57 18.76 18.03
CA CYS A 124 -6.08 19.21 16.71
C CYS A 124 -4.66 19.83 16.81
N SER A 125 -3.64 19.01 17.04
CA SER A 125 -2.23 19.43 16.88
C SER A 125 -1.29 18.27 16.51
N ALA A 126 -1.42 17.11 17.16
CA ALA A 126 -0.51 15.96 16.97
C ALA A 126 -0.41 15.48 15.51
N VAL A 127 -1.51 15.45 14.75
CA VAL A 127 -1.52 15.04 13.33
C VAL A 127 -0.81 16.06 12.44
N LEU A 128 -0.97 17.37 12.71
CA LEU A 128 -0.28 18.43 11.98
C LEU A 128 1.23 18.38 12.24
N ASN A 129 1.63 18.19 13.51
CA ASN A 129 3.04 18.01 13.89
C ASN A 129 3.65 16.77 13.23
N ARG A 130 2.93 15.64 13.19
CA ARG A 130 3.38 14.43 12.48
C ARG A 130 3.59 14.69 10.98
N ASN A 131 2.67 15.38 10.32
CA ASN A 131 2.80 15.69 8.89
C ASN A 131 3.99 16.62 8.63
N LYS A 132 4.22 17.63 9.47
CA LYS A 132 5.39 18.52 9.40
C LYS A 132 6.71 17.75 9.53
N ILE A 133 6.82 16.83 10.48
CA ILE A 133 7.99 15.95 10.66
C ILE A 133 8.20 15.09 9.41
N LEU A 134 7.14 14.47 8.88
CA LEU A 134 7.21 13.66 7.66
C LEU A 134 7.59 14.46 6.40
N GLU A 135 7.23 15.75 6.34
CA GLU A 135 7.63 16.63 5.24
C GLU A 135 9.11 17.01 5.35
N ASN A 136 9.60 17.33 6.55
CA ASN A 136 11.03 17.57 6.79
C ASN A 136 11.86 16.33 6.41
N MET A 137 11.50 15.14 6.91
CA MET A 137 12.19 13.89 6.55
C MET A 137 12.23 13.60 5.04
N ARG A 138 11.24 14.08 4.25
CA ARG A 138 11.28 13.99 2.79
C ARG A 138 12.27 14.96 2.18
N LYS A 139 12.33 16.21 2.68
CA LYS A 139 13.30 17.23 2.26
C LYS A 139 14.72 16.74 2.57
N ASP A 140 14.98 16.31 3.80
CA ASP A 140 16.27 15.79 4.25
C ASP A 140 16.76 14.63 3.36
N ARG A 141 15.86 13.69 3.00
CA ARG A 141 16.20 12.58 2.11
C ARG A 141 16.58 13.03 0.70
N VAL A 142 15.83 14.00 0.13
CA VAL A 142 16.11 14.55 -1.22
C VAL A 142 17.41 15.35 -1.21
N GLU A 143 17.64 16.13 -0.16
CA GLU A 143 18.85 16.93 0.01
C GLU A 143 20.10 16.04 0.18
N TYR A 144 20.03 15.01 1.02
CA TYR A 144 21.09 14.00 1.16
C TYR A 144 21.43 13.33 -0.19
N GLN A 145 20.41 12.96 -0.98
CA GLN A 145 20.63 12.39 -2.32
C GLN A 145 21.30 13.39 -3.26
N LYS A 146 20.90 14.67 -3.23
CA LYS A 146 21.52 15.75 -4.02
C LYS A 146 22.99 15.98 -3.63
N GLN A 147 23.28 16.08 -2.33
CA GLN A 147 24.64 16.24 -1.81
C GLN A 147 25.53 15.04 -2.18
N ARG A 148 25.01 13.81 -2.05
CA ARG A 148 25.72 12.60 -2.46
C ARG A 148 26.05 12.60 -3.95
N LEU A 149 25.09 12.98 -4.80
CA LEU A 149 25.30 13.09 -6.25
C LEU A 149 26.37 14.14 -6.60
N GLN A 150 26.36 15.29 -5.91
CA GLN A 150 27.35 16.34 -6.10
C GLN A 150 28.77 15.86 -5.74
N ILE A 151 28.95 15.18 -4.60
CA ILE A 151 30.24 14.58 -4.20
C ILE A 151 30.73 13.56 -5.24
N GLU A 152 29.83 12.81 -5.86
CA GLU A 152 30.15 11.84 -6.92
C GLU A 152 30.59 12.54 -8.22
N GLN A 153 29.93 13.64 -8.60
CA GLN A 153 30.33 14.49 -9.72
C GLN A 153 31.69 15.16 -9.50
N GLU A 154 31.95 15.71 -8.31
CA GLU A 154 33.24 16.32 -7.94
C GLU A 154 34.40 15.31 -8.00
N LYS A 155 34.18 14.09 -7.50
CA LYS A 155 35.17 12.99 -7.62
C LYS A 155 35.47 12.64 -9.07
N LEU A 156 34.45 12.56 -9.92
CA LEU A 156 34.58 12.25 -11.34
C LEU A 156 35.32 13.37 -12.08
N GLU A 157 35.10 14.63 -11.71
CA GLU A 157 35.80 15.78 -12.28
C GLU A 157 37.30 15.79 -11.90
N ILE A 158 37.63 15.50 -10.63
CA ILE A 158 39.02 15.32 -10.18
C ILE A 158 39.71 14.19 -10.96
N GLN A 159 39.01 13.10 -11.27
CA GLN A 159 39.56 12.00 -12.09
C GLN A 159 39.84 12.44 -13.53
N LYS A 160 38.95 13.21 -14.16
CA LYS A 160 39.20 13.77 -15.51
C LYS A 160 40.43 14.68 -15.52
N GLN A 161 40.54 15.59 -14.55
CA GLN A 161 41.69 16.51 -14.46
C GLN A 161 43.01 15.75 -14.31
N LYS A 162 43.04 14.69 -13.49
CA LYS A 162 44.21 13.79 -13.38
C LYS A 162 44.54 13.11 -14.71
N LEU A 163 43.54 12.58 -15.41
CA LEU A 163 43.74 11.97 -16.73
C LEU A 163 44.25 12.98 -17.78
N GLU A 164 43.77 14.23 -17.73
CA GLU A 164 44.24 15.30 -18.62
C GLU A 164 45.71 15.68 -18.33
N GLN A 165 46.10 15.79 -17.06
CA GLN A 165 47.48 16.03 -16.65
C GLN A 165 48.40 14.87 -17.10
N ILE A 166 47.95 13.61 -16.96
CA ILE A 166 48.69 12.45 -17.45
C ILE A 166 48.84 12.50 -18.98
N LYS A 167 47.79 12.83 -19.73
CA LYS A 167 47.87 12.99 -21.19
C LYS A 167 48.87 14.08 -21.60
N LYS A 168 48.85 15.24 -20.94
CA LYS A 168 49.82 16.32 -21.17
C LYS A 168 51.25 15.87 -20.87
N ARG A 169 51.47 15.16 -19.76
CA ARG A 169 52.79 14.59 -19.42
C ARG A 169 53.27 13.56 -20.45
N ASN A 170 52.41 12.67 -20.90
CA ASN A 170 52.77 11.65 -21.89
C ASN A 170 53.14 12.30 -23.23
N LYS A 171 52.39 13.31 -23.67
CA LYS A 171 52.70 14.09 -24.88
C LYS A 171 54.09 14.74 -24.82
N LEU A 172 54.47 15.33 -23.68
CA LEU A 172 55.82 15.88 -23.48
C LEU A 172 56.91 14.81 -23.47
N ILE A 173 56.60 13.59 -22.99
CA ILE A 173 57.53 12.45 -23.03
C ILE A 173 57.70 11.94 -24.47
N GLU A 174 56.62 11.85 -25.25
CA GLU A 174 56.65 11.52 -26.68
C GLU A 174 57.49 12.53 -27.47
N GLU A 175 57.21 13.83 -27.30
CA GLU A 175 57.98 14.93 -27.92
C GLU A 175 59.48 14.86 -27.55
N ARG A 176 59.81 14.59 -26.28
CA ARG A 176 61.20 14.40 -25.83
C ARG A 176 61.85 13.18 -26.49
N ASN A 177 61.14 12.05 -26.56
CA ASN A 177 61.66 10.81 -27.13
C ASN A 177 61.91 10.96 -28.64
N ASP A 178 61.07 11.70 -29.36
CA ASP A 178 61.26 11.96 -30.79
C ASP A 178 62.41 12.94 -31.06
N LEU A 179 62.66 13.90 -30.17
CA LEU A 179 63.88 14.73 -30.23
C LEU A 179 65.14 13.88 -30.03
N LEU A 180 65.15 12.97 -29.05
CA LEU A 180 66.29 12.06 -28.82
C LEU A 180 66.57 11.15 -30.03
N LYS A 181 65.53 10.59 -30.66
CA LYS A 181 65.67 9.80 -31.90
C LYS A 181 66.22 10.59 -33.09
N ARG A 182 66.09 11.93 -33.09
CA ARG A 182 66.65 12.81 -34.13
C ARG A 182 68.09 13.25 -33.83
N SER A 183 68.55 13.11 -32.59
CA SER A 183 69.90 13.44 -32.15
C SER A 183 70.83 12.23 -32.03
N THR A 184 70.36 11.03 -32.41
CA THR A 184 71.11 9.77 -32.41
C THR A 184 71.25 9.26 -33.84
#